data_AF-X1FDF3-F1
#
_entry.id   AF-X1FDF3-F1
#
_cell.length_a   1.000
_cell.length_b   1.000
_cell.length_c   1.000
_cell.angle_alpha   90.00
_cell.angle_beta   90.00
_cell.angle_gamma   90.00
#
_symmetry.space_group_name_H-M   'P 1'
#
loop_
_entity.id
_entity.type
_entity.pdbx_description
1 polymer ?
#
loop_
_entity_poly.entity_id
_entity_poly.type
_entity_poly.pdbx_seq_one_letter_code
_entity_poly.pdbx_strand_id
1 'polypeptide(L)'
;MIFKKNLNKKRKIFVIIITLFTIFSLIILNTYANETDEVYLIYIKGTIDLGLSSYVQRALEEAILNKAKAVILEIDTFGGRVDAATQIRDRIINLNIPSV
;
A
#
# COMPACT_ATOMS: atom_id res chain seq x y z
N MET A 1 -1.54 59.85 -3.10
CA MET A 1 -2.03 58.71 -2.29
C MET A 1 -2.40 57.45 -3.10
N ILE A 2 -2.62 57.54 -4.42
CA ILE A 2 -3.10 56.43 -5.29
C ILE A 2 -2.03 55.35 -5.56
N PHE A 3 -0.76 55.73 -5.76
CA PHE A 3 0.33 54.79 -6.08
C PHE A 3 0.63 53.75 -4.98
N LYS A 4 0.60 54.15 -3.70
CA LYS A 4 0.88 53.26 -2.55
C LYS A 4 -0.20 52.17 -2.38
N LYS A 5 -1.46 52.48 -2.75
CA LYS A 5 -2.60 51.55 -2.72
C LYS A 5 -2.45 50.42 -3.75
N ASN A 6 -1.96 50.73 -4.96
CA ASN A 6 -1.70 49.72 -6.00
C ASN A 6 -0.53 48.80 -5.65
N LEU A 7 0.51 49.31 -4.99
CA LEU A 7 1.65 48.51 -4.54
C LEU A 7 1.23 47.46 -3.50
N ASN A 8 0.36 47.84 -2.55
CA ASN A 8 -0.19 46.91 -1.56
C ASN A 8 -1.12 45.85 -2.18
N LYS A 9 -1.87 46.19 -3.24
CA LYS A 9 -2.70 45.24 -3.98
C LYS A 9 -1.86 44.19 -4.72
N LYS A 10 -0.78 44.62 -5.40
CA LYS A 10 0.16 43.71 -6.06
C LYS A 10 0.87 42.77 -5.07
N ARG A 11 1.28 43.29 -3.90
CA ARG A 11 1.87 42.47 -2.82
C ARG A 11 0.89 41.42 -2.28
N LYS A 12 -0.39 41.77 -2.08
CA LYS A 12 -1.42 40.80 -1.66
C LYS A 12 -1.64 39.69 -2.69
N ILE A 13 -1.72 40.04 -3.97
CA ILE A 13 -1.85 39.05 -5.06
C ILE A 13 -0.63 38.11 -5.09
N PHE A 14 0.57 38.66 -4.96
CA PHE A 14 1.80 37.87 -4.93
C PHE A 14 1.83 36.87 -3.75
N VAL A 15 1.40 37.30 -2.55
CA VAL A 15 1.30 36.42 -1.38
C VAL A 15 0.26 35.32 -1.62
N ILE A 16 -0.90 35.64 -2.20
CA ILE A 16 -1.94 34.64 -2.51
C ILE A 16 -1.41 33.57 -3.48
N ILE A 17 -0.66 33.98 -4.52
CA ILE A 17 -0.08 33.05 -5.49
C ILE A 17 0.93 32.13 -4.83
N ILE A 18 1.81 32.66 -3.96
CA ILE A 18 2.75 31.85 -3.20
C ILE A 18 2.03 30.85 -2.30
N THR A 19 0.99 31.28 -1.58
CA THR A 19 0.22 30.38 -0.71
C THR A 19 -0.51 29.30 -1.51
N LEU A 20 -1.06 29.61 -2.68
CA LEU A 20 -1.65 28.61 -3.57
C LEU A 20 -0.59 27.63 -4.09
N PHE A 21 0.59 28.13 -4.47
CA PHE A 21 1.67 27.30 -4.97
C PHE A 21 2.20 26.35 -3.89
N THR A 22 2.35 26.81 -2.64
CA THR A 22 2.77 25.95 -1.53
C THR A 22 1.72 24.90 -1.20
N ILE A 23 0.44 25.25 -1.18
CA ILE A 23 -0.66 24.29 -1.00
C ILE A 23 -0.66 23.25 -2.13
N PHE A 24 -0.53 23.70 -3.38
CA PHE A 24 -0.48 22.80 -4.54
C PHE A 24 0.72 21.85 -4.46
N SER A 25 1.90 22.35 -4.12
CA SER A 25 3.11 21.53 -3.97
C SER A 25 2.95 20.47 -2.87
N LEU A 26 2.30 20.79 -1.75
CA LEU A 26 2.04 19.84 -0.65
C LEU A 26 1.08 18.71 -1.06
N ILE A 27 0.09 19.01 -1.90
CA ILE A 27 -0.85 18.00 -2.42
C ILE A 27 -0.11 17.00 -3.32
N ILE A 28 0.77 17.48 -4.21
CA ILE A 28 1.52 16.63 -5.15
C ILE A 28 2.43 15.62 -4.42
N LEU A 29 3.06 16.01 -3.31
CA LEU A 29 3.91 15.11 -2.51
C LEU A 29 3.15 13.88 -1.95
N ASN A 30 1.84 14.00 -1.67
CA ASN A 30 1.05 12.90 -1.10
C ASN A 30 0.66 11.84 -2.14
N THR A 31 0.64 12.18 -3.44
CA THR A 31 0.22 11.26 -4.51
C THR A 31 1.30 10.23 -4.85
N TYR A 32 2.58 10.60 -4.83
CA TYR A 32 3.68 9.69 -5.18
C TYR A 32 4.00 8.63 -4.12
N ALA A 33 3.46 8.75 -2.91
CA ALA A 33 3.75 7.82 -1.82
C ALA A 33 2.80 6.59 -1.78
N ASN A 34 1.77 6.53 -2.62
CA ASN A 34 0.65 5.59 -2.45
C ASN A 34 0.52 4.50 -3.52
N GLU A 35 1.29 4.55 -4.60
CA GLU A 35 1.34 3.51 -5.63
C GLU A 35 2.72 2.86 -5.61
N THR A 36 2.91 1.86 -4.74
CA THR A 36 4.08 0.99 -4.82
C THR A 36 3.72 -0.19 -5.73
N ASP A 37 4.51 -0.41 -6.79
CA ASP A 37 4.45 -1.62 -7.61
C ASP A 37 5.04 -2.85 -6.87
N GLU A 38 4.93 -2.86 -5.54
CA GLU A 38 5.52 -3.86 -4.67
C GLU A 38 4.81 -5.20 -4.81
N VAL A 39 5.60 -6.26 -4.92
CA VAL A 39 5.13 -7.64 -5.01
C VAL A 39 5.66 -8.39 -3.80
N TYR A 40 4.75 -9.02 -3.06
CA TYR A 40 5.09 -9.77 -1.85
C TYR A 40 5.38 -11.22 -2.21
N LEU A 41 6.52 -11.75 -1.75
CA LEU A 41 6.87 -13.17 -1.86
C LEU A 41 6.63 -13.87 -0.53
N ILE A 42 5.68 -14.81 -0.49
CA ILE A 42 5.31 -15.55 0.71
C ILE A 42 5.73 -17.01 0.54
N TYR A 43 6.48 -17.53 1.50
CA TYR A 43 7.00 -18.90 1.47
C TYR A 43 6.09 -19.85 2.25
N ILE A 44 5.55 -20.87 1.58
CA ILE A 44 4.79 -21.97 2.19
C ILE A 44 5.67 -23.22 2.12
N LYS A 45 6.61 -23.34 3.08
CA LYS A 45 7.64 -24.38 3.08
C LYS A 45 7.53 -25.33 4.26
N GLY A 46 7.86 -26.61 4.03
CA GLY A 46 7.89 -27.64 5.06
C GLY A 46 6.52 -28.22 5.40
N THR A 47 6.30 -28.65 6.63
CA THR A 47 5.04 -29.29 7.06
C THR A 47 3.91 -28.27 7.18
N ILE A 48 2.74 -28.58 6.64
CA ILE A 48 1.54 -27.76 6.84
C ILE A 48 1.00 -27.97 8.25
N ASP A 49 1.03 -26.92 9.07
CA ASP A 49 0.45 -26.87 10.41
C ASP A 49 -0.23 -25.52 10.69
N LEU A 50 -0.81 -25.38 11.89
CA LEU A 50 -1.52 -24.16 12.29
C LEU A 50 -0.59 -22.95 12.45
N GLY A 51 0.70 -23.18 12.71
CA GLY A 51 1.70 -22.12 12.80
C GLY A 51 1.99 -21.54 11.42
N LEU A 52 2.17 -22.39 10.42
CA LEU A 52 2.34 -21.97 9.03
C LEU A 52 1.08 -21.27 8.49
N SER A 53 -0.12 -21.79 8.79
CA SER A 53 -1.39 -21.12 8.47
C SER A 53 -1.44 -19.70 9.06
N SER A 54 -1.05 -19.54 10.33
CA SER A 54 -1.02 -18.25 11.01
C SER A 54 0.04 -17.31 10.43
N TYR A 55 1.16 -17.83 9.93
CA TYR A 55 2.16 -17.03 9.20
C TYR A 55 1.61 -16.51 7.88
N VAL A 56 1.02 -17.39 7.06
CA VAL A 56 0.45 -17.00 5.75
C VAL A 56 -0.64 -15.95 5.93
N GLN A 57 -1.50 -16.09 6.94
CA GLN A 57 -2.50 -15.09 7.31
C GLN A 57 -1.89 -13.70 7.47
N ARG A 58 -0.88 -13.58 8.34
CA ARG A 58 -0.23 -12.30 8.64
C ARG A 58 0.47 -11.72 7.43
N ALA A 59 1.14 -12.56 6.65
CA ALA A 59 1.85 -12.12 5.45
C ALA A 59 0.90 -11.59 4.37
N LEU A 60 -0.27 -12.22 4.19
CA LEU A 60 -1.32 -11.73 3.29
C LEU A 60 -1.94 -10.41 3.80
N GLU A 61 -2.21 -10.31 5.11
CA GLU A 61 -2.70 -9.06 5.72
C GLU A 61 -1.71 -7.90 5.53
N GLU A 62 -0.42 -8.16 5.69
CA GLU A 62 0.63 -7.17 5.47
C GLU A 62 0.70 -6.72 4.00
N ALA A 63 0.59 -7.65 3.05
CA ALA A 63 0.54 -7.32 1.62
C ALA A 63 -0.67 -6.42 1.29
N ILE A 64 -1.84 -6.69 1.88
CA ILE A 64 -3.03 -5.86 1.71
C ILE A 64 -2.84 -4.47 2.33
N LEU A 65 -2.33 -4.41 3.57
CA LEU A 65 -2.11 -3.14 4.29
C LEU A 65 -1.15 -2.22 3.55
N ASN A 66 -0.11 -2.79 2.93
CA ASN A 66 0.87 -2.05 2.15
C ASN A 66 0.45 -1.86 0.68
N LYS A 67 -0.80 -2.17 0.32
CA LYS A 67 -1.37 -2.00 -1.03
C LYS A 67 -0.52 -2.68 -2.12
N ALA A 68 -0.01 -3.87 -1.83
CA ALA A 68 0.80 -4.64 -2.76
C ALA A 68 0.06 -4.84 -4.10
N LYS A 69 0.82 -4.75 -5.20
CA LYS A 69 0.31 -4.98 -6.55
C LYS A 69 -0.08 -6.43 -6.77
N ALA A 70 0.68 -7.35 -6.19
CA ALA A 70 0.46 -8.79 -6.28
C ALA A 70 1.16 -9.54 -5.14
N VAL A 71 0.78 -10.80 -4.96
CA VAL A 71 1.44 -11.77 -4.09
C VAL A 71 1.93 -12.95 -4.92
N ILE A 72 3.15 -13.41 -4.66
CA ILE A 72 3.72 -14.66 -5.20
C ILE A 72 3.81 -15.64 -4.04
N LEU A 73 3.23 -16.82 -4.22
CA LEU A 73 3.21 -17.90 -3.24
C LEU A 73 4.23 -18.97 -3.66
N GLU A 74 5.37 -19.04 -2.97
CA GLU A 74 6.35 -20.10 -3.20
C GLU A 74 6.02 -21.31 -2.32
N ILE A 75 5.46 -22.34 -2.93
CA ILE A 75 4.95 -23.53 -2.24
C ILE A 75 5.93 -24.70 -2.43
N ASP A 76 6.49 -25.19 -1.33
CA ASP A 76 7.34 -26.38 -1.28
C ASP A 76 7.05 -27.17 0.01
N THR A 77 6.12 -28.11 -0.10
CA THR A 77 5.58 -28.83 1.06
C THR A 77 5.24 -30.27 0.72
N PHE A 78 5.43 -31.16 1.70
CA PHE A 78 4.93 -32.54 1.65
C PHE A 78 3.48 -32.66 2.13
N GLY A 79 2.85 -31.56 2.55
CA GLY A 79 1.52 -31.55 3.16
C GLY A 79 1.58 -31.58 4.69
N GLY A 80 0.51 -32.08 5.31
CA GLY A 80 0.36 -32.13 6.77
C GLY A 80 -1.10 -32.03 7.20
N ARG A 81 -1.39 -31.08 8.09
CA ARG A 81 -2.72 -30.84 8.63
C ARG A 81 -3.68 -30.31 7.57
N VAL A 82 -4.74 -31.06 7.30
CA VAL A 82 -5.76 -30.71 6.27
C VAL A 82 -6.57 -29.47 6.66
N ASP A 83 -6.83 -29.27 7.95
CA ASP A 83 -7.53 -28.08 8.45
C ASP A 83 -6.68 -26.81 8.25
N ALA A 84 -5.38 -26.88 8.53
CA ALA A 84 -4.45 -25.78 8.23
C ALA A 84 -4.34 -25.50 6.73
N ALA A 85 -4.24 -26.54 5.89
CA ALA A 85 -4.22 -26.39 4.43
C ALA A 85 -5.50 -25.72 3.90
N THR A 86 -6.65 -26.10 4.46
CA THR A 86 -7.97 -25.52 4.13
C THR A 86 -8.00 -24.03 4.51
N GLN A 87 -7.50 -23.66 5.69
CA GLN A 87 -7.41 -22.25 6.09
C GLN A 87 -6.53 -21.43 5.12
N ILE A 88 -5.35 -21.93 4.76
CA ILE A 88 -4.44 -21.27 3.81
C ILE A 88 -5.15 -21.07 2.45
N ARG A 89 -5.77 -22.13 1.91
CA ARG A 89 -6.54 -22.08 0.67
C ARG A 89 -7.64 -21.02 0.73
N ASP A 90 -8.46 -21.04 1.78
CA ASP A 90 -9.59 -20.13 1.91
C ASP A 90 -9.14 -18.67 1.99
N ARG A 91 -7.95 -18.39 2.53
CA ARG A 91 -7.37 -17.04 2.55
C ARG A 91 -6.87 -16.60 1.19
N ILE A 92 -6.21 -17.49 0.45
CA ILE A 92 -5.70 -17.20 -0.90
C ILE A 92 -6.86 -16.97 -1.88
N ILE A 93 -7.89 -17.83 -1.87
CA ILE A 93 -9.03 -17.72 -2.81
C ILE A 93 -9.86 -16.46 -2.56
N ASN A 94 -9.95 -16.00 -1.31
CA ASN A 94 -10.70 -14.79 -0.95
C ASN A 94 -9.85 -13.51 -1.05
N LEU A 95 -8.62 -13.60 -1.57
CA LEU A 95 -7.74 -12.44 -1.71
C LEU A 95 -8.26 -11.50 -2.80
N ASN A 96 -8.29 -10.21 -2.51
CA ASN A 96 -8.76 -9.16 -3.44
C ASN A 96 -7.64 -8.54 -4.29
N ILE A 97 -6.41 -9.04 -4.15
CA ILE A 97 -5.24 -8.67 -4.96
C ILE A 97 -4.76 -9.89 -5.76
N PRO A 98 -4.15 -9.70 -6.95
CA PRO A 98 -3.62 -10.80 -7.75
C PRO A 98 -2.67 -11.69 -6.95
N SER A 99 -2.86 -13.00 -7.02
CA SER A 99 -1.95 -14.00 -6.45
C SER A 99 -1.60 -15.06 -7.49
N VAL A 100 -0.35 -15.53 -7.45
CA VAL A 100 0.19 -16.58 -8.34
C VAL A 100 1.03 -17.59 -7.57
#